data_AF-A0A833E5V9-F1
#
_entry.id   AF-A0A833E5V9-F1
#
_cell.length_a   1.000
_cell.length_b   1.000
_cell.length_c   1.000
_cell.angle_alpha   90.00
_cell.angle_beta   90.00
_cell.angle_gamma   90.00
#
_symmetry.space_group_name_H-M   'P 1'
#
loop_
_entity.id
_entity.type
_entity.pdbx_description
1 polymer ?
#
loop_
_entity_poly.entity_id
_entity_poly.type
_entity_poly.pdbx_seq_one_letter_code
_entity_poly.pdbx_strand_id
1 'polypeptide(L)'
;MREYFRPERLAVRGIGIVERFETKEVSIYFIPLNRSYELHAGELERQISEGIGRPYVVVSVNPHIADMREGIFVHSAGNVTGENVVGGGYSPKSVARTDPGTIGMLVRAVHRFAEELDVPPAVNIEATHDFPVKTEIPYISFEVRGDYHDLAALALVASLGKDVYFRPYLTIGISYYANEFIPVVLKRKKVPAYHVPFYLAHHLSREFIKELKKKGYIEGVAYGRGVDREKLPF
;
A
#
# COMPACT_ATOMS: atom_id res chain seq x y z
N MET A 1 -12.43 13.93 17.35
CA MET A 1 -11.43 12.94 16.85
C MET A 1 -11.42 11.64 17.66
N ARG A 2 -11.38 11.67 19.01
CA ARG A 2 -11.37 10.44 19.85
C ARG A 2 -12.62 9.55 19.74
N GLU A 3 -13.78 10.09 19.38
CA GLU A 3 -15.01 9.28 19.28
C GLU A 3 -15.14 8.43 18.01
N TYR A 4 -14.34 8.71 16.96
CA TYR A 4 -14.40 7.98 15.69
C TYR A 4 -13.44 6.77 15.64
N PHE A 5 -12.49 6.66 16.56
CA PHE A 5 -11.49 5.60 16.64
C PHE A 5 -11.64 4.82 17.94
N ARG A 6 -12.69 3.99 18.02
CA ARG A 6 -12.73 2.94 19.06
C ARG A 6 -12.07 1.68 18.48
N PRO A 7 -11.09 1.05 19.17
CA PRO A 7 -10.42 -0.18 18.71
C PRO A 7 -11.38 -1.31 18.33
N GLU A 8 -12.52 -1.35 19.00
CA GLU A 8 -13.63 -2.30 18.78
C GLU A 8 -14.28 -2.15 17.39
N ARG A 9 -14.13 -0.99 16.75
CA ARG A 9 -14.59 -0.70 15.38
C ARG A 9 -13.52 -0.93 14.31
N LEU A 10 -12.26 -1.18 14.68
CA LEU A 10 -11.21 -1.59 13.75
C LEU A 10 -11.29 -3.08 13.37
N ALA A 11 -12.21 -3.83 13.98
CA ALA A 11 -12.68 -5.11 13.44
C ALA A 11 -13.47 -4.94 12.12
N VAL A 12 -13.82 -3.70 11.75
CA VAL A 12 -14.45 -3.36 10.47
C VAL A 12 -13.36 -3.12 9.43
N ARG A 13 -13.35 -3.95 8.38
CA ARG A 13 -12.65 -3.63 7.13
C ARG A 13 -13.23 -2.35 6.58
N GLY A 14 -12.47 -1.27 6.60
CA GLY A 14 -12.91 0.06 6.19
C GLY A 14 -12.11 0.54 4.97
N ILE A 15 -12.66 1.50 4.23
CA ILE A 15 -11.98 2.13 3.11
C ILE A 15 -11.88 3.63 3.38
N GLY A 16 -10.73 4.11 3.83
CA GLY A 16 -10.44 5.55 3.87
C GLY A 16 -10.34 6.10 2.46
N ILE A 17 -11.12 7.13 2.13
CA ILE A 17 -11.24 7.65 0.76
C ILE A 17 -10.99 9.16 0.79
N VAL A 18 -9.89 9.60 0.18
CA VAL A 18 -9.48 11.02 0.19
C VAL A 18 -10.09 11.74 -1.01
N GLU A 19 -10.93 12.74 -0.76
CA GLU A 19 -11.40 13.68 -1.79
C GLU A 19 -10.44 14.84 -2.04
N ARG A 20 -10.58 15.50 -3.21
CA ARG A 20 -9.50 16.15 -3.96
C ARG A 20 -9.33 17.65 -3.67
N PHE A 21 -8.06 18.05 -3.57
CA PHE A 21 -7.32 19.30 -3.91
C PHE A 21 -7.92 20.72 -3.82
N GLU A 22 -9.20 20.98 -4.06
CA GLU A 22 -9.70 22.37 -4.03
C GLU A 22 -10.10 22.82 -2.62
N THR A 23 -10.60 21.89 -1.79
CA THR A 23 -11.12 22.21 -0.44
C THR A 23 -10.18 21.85 0.70
N LYS A 24 -9.10 21.08 0.44
CA LYS A 24 -8.23 20.45 1.47
C LYS A 24 -8.98 19.54 2.46
N GLU A 25 -10.20 19.13 2.14
CA GLU A 25 -10.98 18.24 3.02
C GLU A 25 -10.55 16.79 2.85
N VAL A 26 -10.22 16.15 3.97
CA VAL A 26 -9.99 14.71 4.04
C VAL A 26 -11.26 14.08 4.58
N SER A 27 -12.05 13.50 3.70
CA SER A 27 -13.15 12.63 4.09
C SER A 27 -12.58 11.24 4.43
N ILE A 28 -13.12 10.57 5.45
CA ILE A 28 -12.81 9.17 5.74
C ILE A 28 -14.13 8.44 5.75
N TYR A 29 -14.31 7.56 4.78
CA TYR A 29 -15.50 6.73 4.71
C TYR A 29 -15.19 5.38 5.36
N PHE A 30 -16.21 4.75 5.92
CA PHE A 30 -16.11 3.38 6.39
C PHE A 30 -17.10 2.59 5.57
N ILE A 31 -16.63 2.02 4.47
CA ILE A 31 -17.42 1.07 3.69
C ILE A 31 -17.21 -0.30 4.32
N PRO A 32 -18.20 -0.87 5.04
CA PRO A 32 -18.10 -2.24 5.49
C PRO A 32 -18.00 -3.13 4.25
N LEU A 33 -16.83 -3.72 4.02
CA LEU A 33 -16.67 -4.71 2.96
C LEU A 33 -17.49 -5.94 3.34
N ASN A 34 -18.65 -6.12 2.69
CA ASN A 34 -19.38 -7.37 2.75
C ASN A 34 -18.44 -8.51 2.31
N ARG A 35 -18.49 -9.63 3.05
CA ARG A 35 -17.51 -10.73 3.14
C ARG A 35 -17.01 -11.38 1.83
N SER A 36 -17.41 -10.93 0.65
CA SER A 36 -16.94 -11.44 -0.63
C SER A 36 -15.68 -10.71 -1.09
N TYR A 37 -14.55 -11.41 -1.01
CA TYR A 37 -13.21 -11.03 -1.51
C TYR A 37 -13.13 -10.80 -3.04
N GLU A 38 -14.26 -10.68 -3.72
CA GLU A 38 -14.38 -10.68 -5.19
C GLU A 38 -15.06 -9.42 -5.71
N LEU A 39 -14.89 -8.29 -5.03
CA LEU A 39 -15.21 -7.02 -5.68
C LEU A 39 -14.17 -6.79 -6.79
N HIS A 40 -14.57 -7.08 -8.03
CA HIS A 40 -13.82 -6.65 -9.21
C HIS A 40 -13.52 -5.14 -9.09
N ALA A 41 -12.32 -4.71 -9.50
CA ALA A 41 -11.89 -3.32 -9.36
C ALA A 41 -12.93 -2.31 -9.88
N GLY A 42 -13.61 -2.63 -10.98
CA GLY A 42 -14.68 -1.78 -11.53
C GLY A 42 -15.91 -1.67 -10.63
N GLU A 43 -16.29 -2.73 -9.91
CA GLU A 43 -17.41 -2.69 -8.97
C GLU A 43 -17.06 -1.90 -7.70
N LEU A 44 -15.82 -2.07 -7.19
CA LEU A 44 -15.32 -1.24 -6.10
C LEU A 44 -15.30 0.25 -6.49
N GLU A 45 -14.75 0.57 -7.66
CA GLU A 45 -14.69 1.94 -8.16
C GLU A 45 -16.08 2.51 -8.44
N ARG A 46 -17.04 1.70 -8.90
CA ARG A 46 -18.44 2.09 -9.09
C ARG A 46 -19.10 2.44 -7.75
N GLN A 47 -18.98 1.57 -6.74
CA GLN A 47 -19.55 1.82 -5.41
C GLN A 47 -18.97 3.08 -4.76
N ILE A 48 -17.66 3.28 -4.90
CA ILE A 48 -16.99 4.51 -4.47
C ILE A 48 -17.54 5.72 -5.23
N SER A 49 -17.66 5.62 -6.56
CA SER A 49 -18.14 6.71 -7.42
C SER A 49 -19.58 7.10 -7.14
N GLU A 50 -20.46 6.13 -6.89
CA GLU A 50 -21.88 6.36 -6.61
C GLU A 50 -22.13 6.93 -5.21
N GLY A 51 -21.35 6.51 -4.21
CA GLY A 51 -21.52 6.97 -2.84
C GLY A 51 -20.80 8.29 -2.53
N ILE A 52 -19.62 8.49 -3.13
CA ILE A 52 -18.64 9.48 -2.71
C ILE A 52 -18.19 10.39 -3.86
N GLY A 53 -18.32 9.96 -5.11
CA GLY A 53 -17.69 10.63 -6.24
C GLY A 53 -16.30 10.04 -6.55
N ARG A 54 -15.44 10.76 -7.27
CA ARG A 54 -14.16 10.23 -7.77
C ARG A 54 -12.98 10.63 -6.86
N PRO A 55 -12.57 9.80 -5.89
CA PRO A 55 -11.51 10.18 -4.97
C PRO A 55 -10.12 10.22 -5.62
N TYR A 56 -9.20 10.89 -4.92
CA TYR A 56 -7.80 10.95 -5.30
C TYR A 56 -7.07 9.63 -5.03
N VAL A 57 -7.31 9.03 -3.86
CA VAL A 57 -6.70 7.75 -3.43
C VAL A 57 -7.68 7.02 -2.52
N VAL A 58 -7.62 5.69 -2.59
CA VAL A 58 -8.34 4.75 -1.76
C VAL A 58 -7.32 4.06 -0.85
N VAL A 59 -7.49 4.18 0.47
CA VAL A 59 -6.67 3.51 1.47
C VAL A 59 -7.55 2.50 2.21
N SER A 60 -7.32 1.22 1.95
CA SER A 60 -8.03 0.12 2.60
C SER A 60 -7.43 -0.14 3.97
N VAL A 61 -8.24 0.01 5.02
CA VAL A 61 -7.81 -0.16 6.41
C VAL A 61 -8.28 -1.51 6.92
N ASN A 62 -7.34 -2.43 7.15
CA ASN A 62 -7.64 -3.82 7.50
C ASN A 62 -6.85 -4.30 8.73
N PRO A 63 -7.34 -5.32 9.45
CA PRO A 63 -6.47 -6.08 10.35
C PRO A 63 -5.45 -6.87 9.53
N HIS A 64 -4.18 -6.84 9.93
CA HIS A 64 -3.15 -7.69 9.31
C HIS A 64 -3.25 -9.13 9.85
N ILE A 65 -3.56 -10.09 8.98
CA ILE A 65 -3.81 -11.50 9.33
C ILE A 65 -2.67 -12.40 8.82
N ALA A 66 -1.41 -11.98 9.00
CA ALA A 66 -0.27 -12.84 8.71
C ALA A 66 0.84 -12.65 9.74
N ASP A 67 1.57 -13.75 9.99
CA ASP A 67 2.76 -13.88 10.86
C ASP A 67 2.57 -13.40 12.32
N MET A 68 3.45 -13.73 13.27
CA MET A 68 3.34 -13.22 14.65
C MET A 68 3.85 -11.77 14.80
N ARG A 69 4.06 -11.05 13.69
CA ARG A 69 4.63 -9.70 13.70
C ARG A 69 3.54 -8.68 13.99
N GLU A 70 3.74 -7.88 15.03
CA GLU A 70 2.89 -6.71 15.30
C GLU A 70 3.44 -5.48 14.58
N GLY A 71 2.55 -4.53 14.27
CA GLY A 71 2.90 -3.27 13.65
C GLY A 71 1.84 -2.73 12.70
N ILE A 72 2.29 -1.78 11.89
CA ILE A 72 1.56 -1.11 10.84
C ILE A 72 2.16 -1.55 9.52
N PHE A 73 1.33 -1.97 8.58
CA PHE A 73 1.75 -2.53 7.32
C PHE A 73 1.19 -1.71 6.17
N VAL A 74 2.00 -1.47 5.15
CA VAL A 74 1.58 -0.72 3.97
C VAL A 74 2.06 -1.41 2.71
N HIS A 75 1.18 -1.57 1.73
CA HIS A 75 1.56 -2.08 0.42
C HIS A 75 0.59 -1.65 -0.67
N SER A 76 1.07 -1.76 -1.90
CA SER A 76 0.22 -1.68 -3.08
C SER A 76 -0.45 -3.04 -3.32
N ALA A 77 -1.71 -3.00 -3.75
CA ALA A 77 -2.42 -4.19 -4.17
C ALA A 77 -1.96 -4.66 -5.56
N GLY A 78 -1.94 -5.97 -5.79
CA GLY A 78 -1.49 -6.51 -7.07
C GLY A 78 -1.07 -7.96 -7.05
N ASN A 79 -1.09 -8.58 -8.23
CA ASN A 79 -0.46 -9.87 -8.47
C ASN A 79 0.72 -9.70 -9.44
N VAL A 80 1.93 -9.90 -8.92
CA VAL A 80 3.18 -9.85 -9.70
C VAL A 80 3.57 -11.21 -10.29
N THR A 81 2.93 -12.29 -9.85
CA THR A 81 3.20 -13.64 -10.33
C THR A 81 2.26 -14.02 -11.49
N GLY A 82 2.61 -15.13 -12.16
CA GLY A 82 1.74 -15.78 -13.15
C GLY A 82 0.68 -16.68 -12.52
N GLU A 83 0.72 -16.89 -11.21
CA GLU A 83 -0.01 -17.94 -10.50
C GLU A 83 -0.89 -17.35 -9.39
N ASN A 84 -2.07 -17.93 -9.19
CA ASN A 84 -3.01 -17.51 -8.16
C ASN A 84 -2.53 -18.06 -6.81
N VAL A 85 -1.76 -17.29 -6.04
CA VAL A 85 -1.24 -17.82 -4.77
C VAL A 85 -2.17 -17.52 -3.60
N VAL A 86 -2.74 -16.31 -3.47
CA VAL A 86 -3.79 -16.01 -2.48
C VAL A 86 -4.55 -14.78 -2.95
N GLY A 87 -5.89 -14.82 -2.94
CA GLY A 87 -6.71 -13.60 -2.96
C GLY A 87 -6.41 -12.59 -4.08
N GLY A 88 -6.03 -13.03 -5.28
CA GLY A 88 -6.14 -12.29 -6.53
C GLY A 88 -6.92 -13.21 -7.46
N GLY A 89 -8.09 -12.88 -7.97
CA GLY A 89 -8.23 -11.86 -8.98
C GLY A 89 -7.58 -12.38 -10.21
N TYR A 90 -8.38 -12.97 -11.09
CA TYR A 90 -8.03 -13.74 -12.30
C TYR A 90 -7.15 -13.01 -13.34
N SER A 91 -6.44 -11.94 -12.97
CA SER A 91 -5.51 -11.18 -13.80
C SER A 91 -4.07 -11.34 -13.28
N PRO A 92 -3.34 -12.36 -13.75
CA PRO A 92 -1.90 -12.46 -13.55
C PRO A 92 -1.17 -11.20 -13.99
N LYS A 93 0.00 -10.93 -13.39
CA LYS A 93 0.88 -9.80 -13.76
C LYS A 93 0.13 -8.47 -13.86
N SER A 94 -0.71 -8.19 -12.88
CA SER A 94 -1.57 -7.00 -12.85
C SER A 94 -1.54 -6.39 -11.46
N VAL A 95 -1.36 -5.08 -11.39
CA VAL A 95 -1.29 -4.33 -10.14
C VAL A 95 -2.37 -3.25 -10.10
N ALA A 96 -2.79 -2.87 -8.90
CA ALA A 96 -3.51 -1.62 -8.72
C ALA A 96 -2.60 -0.44 -9.07
N ARG A 97 -3.18 0.67 -9.51
CA ARG A 97 -2.48 1.95 -9.46
C ARG A 97 -2.22 2.27 -7.99
N THR A 98 -1.04 2.77 -7.66
CA THR A 98 -0.69 3.19 -6.29
C THR A 98 -0.43 4.69 -6.22
N ASP A 99 -0.45 5.27 -5.02
CA ASP A 99 -0.02 6.64 -4.75
C ASP A 99 1.30 6.64 -3.94
N PRO A 100 2.45 6.80 -4.61
CA PRO A 100 3.77 6.79 -3.95
C PRO A 100 3.90 7.86 -2.85
N GLY A 101 3.21 8.99 -3.02
CA GLY A 101 3.15 10.08 -2.04
C GLY A 101 2.59 9.61 -0.70
N THR A 102 1.41 8.99 -0.73
CA THR A 102 0.74 8.44 0.45
C THR A 102 1.58 7.37 1.13
N ILE A 103 2.16 6.41 0.40
CA ILE A 103 3.06 5.39 1.01
C ILE A 103 4.26 6.06 1.72
N GLY A 104 4.95 6.97 1.02
CA GLY A 104 6.12 7.63 1.58
C GLY A 104 5.79 8.49 2.81
N MET A 105 4.63 9.14 2.79
CA MET A 105 4.14 9.94 3.90
C MET A 105 3.67 9.09 5.08
N LEU A 106 3.01 7.95 4.84
CA LEU A 106 2.64 6.98 5.87
C LEU A 106 3.88 6.51 6.64
N VAL A 107 4.91 6.04 5.92
CA VAL A 107 6.16 5.57 6.54
C VAL A 107 6.79 6.67 7.39
N ARG A 108 6.88 7.90 6.87
CA ARG A 108 7.44 9.04 7.63
C ARG A 108 6.59 9.43 8.83
N ALA A 109 5.27 9.39 8.70
CA ALA A 109 4.35 9.76 9.76
C ALA A 109 4.39 8.73 10.90
N VAL A 110 4.43 7.43 10.60
CA VAL A 110 4.61 6.38 11.63
C VAL A 110 5.91 6.62 12.40
N HIS A 111 7.03 6.84 11.70
CA HIS A 111 8.30 7.10 12.37
C HIS A 111 8.28 8.35 13.27
N ARG A 112 7.69 9.44 12.78
CA ARG A 112 7.57 10.67 13.54
C ARG A 112 6.70 10.50 14.79
N PHE A 113 5.51 9.93 14.66
CA PHE A 113 4.60 9.79 15.80
C PHE A 113 5.03 8.70 16.77
N ALA A 114 5.76 7.69 16.32
CA ALA A 114 6.37 6.70 17.20
C ALA A 114 7.36 7.39 18.17
N GLU A 115 8.18 8.31 17.66
CA GLU A 115 9.07 9.14 18.49
C GLU A 115 8.29 10.06 19.44
N GLU A 116 7.24 10.73 18.97
CA GLU A 116 6.41 11.62 19.80
C GLU A 116 5.64 10.86 20.91
N LEU A 117 5.30 9.58 20.69
CA LEU A 117 4.56 8.74 21.62
C LEU A 117 5.45 7.82 22.47
N ASP A 118 6.77 7.89 22.31
CA ASP A 118 7.74 6.99 22.97
C ASP A 118 7.43 5.49 22.77
N VAL A 119 7.09 5.13 21.52
CA VAL A 119 6.86 3.74 21.10
C VAL A 119 7.79 3.35 19.95
N PRO A 120 8.12 2.07 19.77
CA PRO A 120 8.92 1.63 18.64
C PRO A 120 8.21 1.93 17.30
N PRO A 121 8.92 2.46 16.29
CA PRO A 121 8.34 2.60 14.95
C PRO A 121 8.16 1.22 14.33
N ALA A 122 6.92 0.73 14.30
CA ALA A 122 6.57 -0.59 13.79
C ALA A 122 5.97 -0.54 12.38
N VAL A 123 6.54 0.26 11.46
CA VAL A 123 6.08 0.27 10.06
C VAL A 123 6.79 -0.82 9.24
N ASN A 124 6.02 -1.57 8.47
CA ASN A 124 6.48 -2.57 7.53
C ASN A 124 5.95 -2.24 6.14
N ILE A 125 6.80 -2.34 5.12
CA ILE A 125 6.36 -2.27 3.73
C ILE A 125 6.28 -3.70 3.23
N GLU A 126 5.11 -4.17 2.81
CA GLU A 126 4.94 -5.54 2.35
C GLU A 126 5.17 -5.70 0.84
N ALA A 127 5.27 -6.96 0.41
CA ALA A 127 5.18 -7.35 -0.97
C ALA A 127 3.90 -6.82 -1.62
N THR A 128 3.94 -6.62 -2.93
CA THR A 128 2.73 -6.38 -3.71
C THR A 128 1.94 -7.68 -3.80
N HIS A 129 0.78 -7.71 -3.17
CA HIS A 129 -0.14 -8.84 -3.08
C HIS A 129 -1.59 -8.34 -2.96
N ASP A 130 -2.55 -9.26 -2.93
CA ASP A 130 -3.98 -8.99 -2.73
C ASP A 130 -4.68 -8.15 -3.81
N PHE A 131 -6.00 -8.01 -3.62
CA PHE A 131 -6.90 -7.19 -4.41
C PHE A 131 -6.99 -5.73 -3.94
N PRO A 132 -7.46 -4.81 -4.81
CA PRO A 132 -7.85 -5.00 -6.21
C PRO A 132 -6.65 -4.92 -7.17
N VAL A 133 -6.89 -5.18 -8.46
CA VAL A 133 -5.90 -5.01 -9.54
C VAL A 133 -6.49 -4.16 -10.67
N LYS A 134 -5.66 -3.48 -11.46
CA LYS A 134 -6.08 -2.65 -12.61
C LYS A 134 -7.04 -1.51 -12.24
N THR A 135 -6.89 -0.93 -11.06
CA THR A 135 -7.64 0.27 -10.67
C THR A 135 -7.16 1.49 -11.47
N GLU A 136 -8.11 2.36 -11.84
CA GLU A 136 -7.81 3.71 -12.33
C GLU A 136 -7.51 4.66 -11.18
N ILE A 137 -8.18 4.45 -10.04
CA ILE A 137 -7.99 5.20 -8.81
C ILE A 137 -6.82 4.56 -8.04
N PRO A 138 -5.84 5.35 -7.58
CA PRO A 138 -4.80 4.87 -6.68
C PRO A 138 -5.37 4.12 -5.47
N TYR A 139 -4.84 2.94 -5.19
CA TYR A 139 -5.23 2.07 -4.08
C TYR A 139 -4.02 1.65 -3.26
N ILE A 140 -4.14 1.72 -1.94
CA ILE A 140 -3.13 1.32 -0.96
C ILE A 140 -3.81 0.45 0.09
N SER A 141 -3.21 -0.68 0.44
CA SER A 141 -3.58 -1.42 1.64
C SER A 141 -2.78 -0.88 2.83
N PHE A 142 -3.48 -0.64 3.92
CA PHE A 142 -2.96 -0.15 5.18
C PHE A 142 -3.49 -1.04 6.30
N GLU A 143 -2.61 -1.83 6.89
CA GLU A 143 -3.02 -2.86 7.84
C GLU A 143 -2.41 -2.65 9.20
N VAL A 144 -3.10 -3.10 10.24
CA VAL A 144 -2.66 -2.93 11.63
C VAL A 144 -2.80 -4.25 12.38
N ARG A 145 -1.79 -4.59 13.17
CA ARG A 145 -1.83 -5.71 14.11
C ARG A 145 -1.15 -5.34 15.43
N GLY A 146 -1.71 -5.81 16.54
CA GLY A 146 -1.27 -5.45 17.89
C GLY A 146 -1.74 -4.05 18.28
N ASP A 147 -1.15 -3.51 19.34
CA ASP A 147 -1.60 -2.27 19.99
C ASP A 147 -1.08 -0.99 19.29
N TYR A 148 -1.09 -0.97 17.96
CA TYR A 148 -0.61 0.15 17.14
C TYR A 148 -1.73 1.02 16.56
N HIS A 149 -2.98 0.84 17.01
CA HIS A 149 -4.15 1.49 16.42
C HIS A 149 -4.10 3.04 16.49
N ASP A 150 -3.68 3.61 17.62
CA ASP A 150 -3.59 5.06 17.78
C ASP A 150 -2.50 5.66 16.89
N LEU A 151 -1.32 5.02 16.87
CA LEU A 151 -0.22 5.40 15.98
C LEU A 151 -0.64 5.31 14.50
N ALA A 152 -1.35 4.25 14.15
CA ALA A 152 -1.85 4.02 12.79
C ALA A 152 -2.86 5.09 12.37
N ALA A 153 -3.80 5.46 13.24
CA ALA A 153 -4.78 6.51 12.98
C ALA A 153 -4.10 7.87 12.75
N LEU A 154 -3.14 8.24 13.61
CA LEU A 154 -2.38 9.48 13.48
C LEU A 154 -1.57 9.51 12.19
N ALA A 155 -0.86 8.41 11.89
CA ALA A 155 -0.04 8.30 10.69
C ALA A 155 -0.88 8.36 9.41
N LEU A 156 -2.02 7.65 9.39
CA LEU A 156 -2.98 7.70 8.30
C LEU A 156 -3.41 9.14 8.06
N VAL A 157 -4.02 9.81 9.03
CA VAL A 157 -4.51 11.19 8.88
C VAL A 157 -3.41 12.15 8.44
N ALA A 158 -2.20 12.05 8.99
CA ALA A 158 -1.10 12.94 8.63
C ALA A 158 -0.50 12.67 7.24
N SER A 159 -0.79 11.51 6.64
CA SER A 159 -0.41 11.17 5.28
C SER A 159 -1.40 11.67 4.22
N LEU A 160 -2.68 11.80 4.58
CA LEU A 160 -3.74 12.23 3.67
C LEU A 160 -3.65 13.74 3.43
N GLY A 161 -3.89 14.18 2.19
CA GLY A 161 -3.95 15.61 1.83
C GLY A 161 -2.59 16.31 1.62
N LYS A 162 -1.47 15.58 1.61
CA LYS A 162 -0.14 16.15 1.35
C LYS A 162 0.30 15.85 -0.08
N ASP A 163 0.47 16.91 -0.88
CA ASP A 163 1.11 16.83 -2.19
C ASP A 163 2.64 16.76 -2.05
N VAL A 164 3.13 15.58 -1.65
CA VAL A 164 4.56 15.31 -1.55
C VAL A 164 4.92 14.26 -2.59
N TYR A 165 5.65 14.71 -3.61
CA TYR A 165 6.16 13.81 -4.62
C TYR A 165 7.26 12.89 -4.08
N PHE A 166 7.05 11.58 -4.22
CA PHE A 166 8.05 10.53 -4.04
C PHE A 166 8.29 9.83 -5.37
N ARG A 167 9.57 9.59 -5.69
CA ARG A 167 9.99 8.83 -6.86
C ARG A 167 9.65 7.34 -6.67
N PRO A 168 8.76 6.76 -7.48
CA PRO A 168 8.33 5.38 -7.32
C PRO A 168 9.33 4.39 -7.90
N TYR A 169 9.58 3.29 -7.20
CA TYR A 169 10.39 2.18 -7.70
C TYR A 169 9.66 0.85 -7.54
N LEU A 170 9.88 -0.05 -8.50
CA LEU A 170 9.71 -1.48 -8.26
C LEU A 170 10.92 -1.95 -7.47
N THR A 171 10.70 -2.47 -6.28
CA THR A 171 11.77 -3.00 -5.44
C THR A 171 11.79 -4.52 -5.50
N ILE A 172 12.99 -5.08 -5.53
CA ILE A 172 13.20 -6.52 -5.38
C ILE A 172 14.07 -6.70 -4.14
N GLY A 173 13.58 -7.43 -3.14
CA GLY A 173 14.28 -7.64 -1.87
C GLY A 173 14.29 -9.10 -1.48
N ILE A 174 15.15 -9.47 -0.54
CA ILE A 174 15.33 -10.89 -0.16
C ILE A 174 14.14 -11.48 0.61
N SER A 175 13.27 -10.64 1.17
CA SER A 175 12.18 -11.05 2.05
C SER A 175 10.82 -10.55 1.57
N TYR A 176 9.76 -11.03 2.19
CA TYR A 176 8.40 -10.53 1.99
C TYR A 176 8.24 -9.06 2.41
N TYR A 177 8.97 -8.64 3.45
CA TYR A 177 8.96 -7.27 3.94
C TYR A 177 10.10 -6.45 3.33
N ALA A 178 9.77 -5.33 2.69
CA ALA A 178 10.70 -4.39 2.07
C ALA A 178 11.37 -3.45 3.09
N ASN A 179 11.54 -3.87 4.34
CA ASN A 179 11.98 -3.01 5.45
C ASN A 179 13.40 -2.43 5.24
N GLU A 180 14.23 -3.10 4.46
CA GLU A 180 15.55 -2.60 4.05
C GLU A 180 15.49 -1.27 3.26
N PHE A 181 14.33 -0.94 2.67
CA PHE A 181 14.11 0.30 1.95
C PHE A 181 13.55 1.42 2.82
N ILE A 182 13.10 1.16 4.05
CA ILE A 182 12.56 2.19 4.96
C ILE A 182 13.57 3.33 5.18
N PRO A 183 14.86 3.10 5.47
CA PRO A 183 15.84 4.18 5.60
C PRO A 183 15.95 5.05 4.33
N VAL A 184 15.70 4.47 3.15
CA VAL A 184 15.69 5.20 1.88
C VAL A 184 14.46 6.10 1.79
N VAL A 185 13.28 5.63 2.20
CA VAL A 185 12.04 6.45 2.25
C VAL A 185 12.17 7.63 3.22
N LEU A 186 12.78 7.38 4.37
CA LEU A 186 13.00 8.42 5.39
C LEU A 186 13.99 9.49 4.90
N LYS A 187 15.11 9.08 4.31
CA LYS A 187 16.20 10.00 3.93
C LYS A 187 16.06 10.58 2.53
N ARG A 188 15.36 9.89 1.63
CA ARG A 188 15.24 10.24 0.21
C ARG A 188 13.77 10.27 -0.19
N LYS A 189 13.40 11.11 -1.14
CA LYS A 189 12.05 11.08 -1.76
C LYS A 189 11.95 9.92 -2.76
N LYS A 190 12.23 8.70 -2.31
CA LYS A 190 12.15 7.45 -3.09
C LYS A 190 11.35 6.44 -2.30
N VAL A 191 10.42 5.73 -2.94
CA VAL A 191 9.53 4.79 -2.25
C VAL A 191 9.37 3.48 -3.02
N PRO A 192 9.27 2.34 -2.32
CA PRO A 192 8.77 1.10 -2.91
C PRO A 192 7.31 1.29 -3.30
N ALA A 193 7.06 1.62 -4.57
CA ALA A 193 5.69 1.68 -5.10
C ALA A 193 5.14 0.26 -5.27
N TYR A 194 6.01 -0.66 -5.68
CA TYR A 194 5.72 -2.09 -5.69
C TYR A 194 6.93 -2.83 -5.12
N HIS A 195 6.66 -3.96 -4.48
CA HIS A 195 7.69 -4.80 -3.90
C HIS A 195 7.51 -6.25 -4.33
N VAL A 196 8.60 -6.88 -4.76
CA VAL A 196 8.62 -8.27 -5.18
C VAL A 196 9.70 -8.99 -4.38
N PRO A 197 9.33 -9.97 -3.54
CA PRO A 197 10.30 -10.81 -2.86
C PRO A 197 11.14 -11.59 -3.88
N PHE A 198 12.41 -11.80 -3.59
CA PHE A 198 13.38 -12.36 -4.54
C PHE A 198 12.97 -13.76 -5.03
N TYR A 199 12.36 -14.56 -4.14
CA TYR A 199 11.83 -15.87 -4.50
C TYR A 199 10.67 -15.81 -5.51
N LEU A 200 9.99 -14.67 -5.68
CA LEU A 200 8.97 -14.43 -6.71
C LEU A 200 9.50 -13.65 -7.92
N ALA A 201 10.74 -13.14 -7.86
CA ALA A 201 11.27 -12.25 -8.89
C ALA A 201 11.47 -12.95 -10.26
N HIS A 202 11.51 -14.29 -10.28
CA HIS A 202 11.57 -15.08 -11.51
C HIS A 202 10.27 -15.04 -12.33
N HIS A 203 9.14 -14.61 -11.73
CA HIS A 203 7.89 -14.40 -12.46
C HIS A 203 7.80 -13.03 -13.16
N LEU A 204 8.70 -12.10 -12.82
CA LEU A 204 8.76 -10.79 -13.46
C LEU A 204 9.25 -10.93 -14.90
N SER A 205 8.67 -10.15 -15.80
CA SER A 205 9.15 -10.05 -17.19
C SER A 205 9.54 -8.62 -17.54
N ARG A 206 10.41 -8.48 -18.55
CA ARG A 206 10.81 -7.18 -19.10
C ARG A 206 9.60 -6.37 -19.56
N GLU A 207 8.61 -7.03 -20.14
CA GLU A 207 7.38 -6.44 -20.67
C GLU A 207 6.55 -5.83 -19.54
N PHE A 208 6.39 -6.55 -18.42
CA PHE A 208 5.66 -6.05 -17.26
C PHE A 208 6.35 -4.80 -16.66
N ILE A 209 7.68 -4.84 -16.51
CA ILE A 209 8.44 -3.67 -16.03
C ILE A 209 8.33 -2.48 -17.00
N LYS A 210 8.38 -2.73 -18.31
CA LYS A 210 8.17 -1.69 -19.34
C LYS A 210 6.76 -1.11 -19.27
N GLU A 211 5.76 -1.93 -19.03
CA GLU A 211 4.37 -1.48 -18.87
C GLU A 211 4.21 -0.57 -17.65
N LEU A 212 4.75 -0.96 -16.49
CA LEU A 212 4.73 -0.12 -15.29
C LEU A 212 5.41 1.24 -15.53
N LYS A 213 6.56 1.25 -16.23
CA LYS A 213 7.24 2.50 -16.62
C LYS A 213 6.41 3.33 -17.57
N LYS A 214 5.80 2.72 -18.60
CA LYS A 214 4.95 3.41 -19.59
C LYS A 214 3.73 4.07 -18.93
N LYS A 215 3.16 3.42 -17.91
CA LYS A 215 2.04 3.97 -17.12
C LYS A 215 2.48 5.04 -16.10
N GLY A 216 3.78 5.29 -15.94
CA GLY A 216 4.32 6.19 -14.93
C GLY A 216 4.20 5.64 -13.50
N TYR A 217 3.95 4.35 -13.34
CA TYR A 217 3.77 3.70 -12.04
C TYR A 217 5.09 3.52 -11.30
N ILE A 218 6.20 3.42 -12.04
CA ILE A 218 7.57 3.35 -11.52
C ILE A 218 8.53 4.14 -12.41
N GLU A 219 9.60 4.68 -11.83
CA GLU A 219 10.74 5.27 -12.57
C GLU A 219 11.82 4.22 -12.89
N GLY A 220 11.93 3.18 -12.06
CA GLY A 220 13.00 2.21 -12.19
C GLY A 220 12.84 1.00 -11.27
N VAL A 221 13.85 0.14 -11.31
CA VAL A 221 13.97 -1.03 -10.43
C VAL A 221 15.08 -0.76 -9.42
N ALA A 222 14.81 -1.03 -8.15
CA ALA A 222 15.79 -0.97 -7.07
C ALA A 222 15.94 -2.35 -6.42
N TYR A 223 17.15 -2.67 -6.00
CA TYR A 223 17.51 -4.00 -5.51
C TYR A 223 17.94 -3.92 -4.05
N GLY A 224 17.42 -4.84 -3.26
CA GLY A 224 17.74 -5.05 -1.86
C GLY A 224 19.16 -5.56 -1.69
N ARG A 225 19.64 -5.53 -0.45
CA ARG A 225 20.96 -6.07 -0.16
C ARG A 225 20.89 -7.60 -0.25
N GLY A 226 21.81 -8.19 -1.00
CA GLY A 226 21.87 -9.66 -1.16
C GLY A 226 20.99 -10.21 -2.29
N VAL A 227 20.32 -9.35 -3.07
CA VAL A 227 19.67 -9.78 -4.30
C VAL A 227 20.72 -10.09 -5.37
N ASP A 228 20.74 -11.35 -5.79
CA ASP A 228 21.59 -11.83 -6.87
C ASP A 228 20.96 -11.49 -8.22
N ARG A 229 21.52 -10.48 -8.88
CA ARG A 229 20.95 -9.90 -10.11
C ARG A 229 21.15 -10.80 -11.32
N GLU A 230 22.13 -11.71 -11.29
CA GLU A 230 22.40 -12.65 -12.38
C GLU A 230 21.33 -13.74 -12.47
N LYS A 231 20.59 -13.98 -11.38
CA LYS A 231 19.47 -14.92 -11.32
C LYS A 231 18.13 -14.32 -11.76
N LEU A 232 18.11 -13.04 -12.12
CA LEU A 232 16.89 -12.38 -12.55
C LEU A 232 16.69 -12.55 -14.06
N PRO A 233 15.44 -12.75 -14.53
CA PRO A 233 15.18 -13.06 -15.93
C PRO A 233 15.26 -11.83 -16.87
N PHE A 234 15.76 -10.69 -16.40
CA PHE A 234 15.73 -9.42 -17.14
C PHE A 234 16.91 -8.48 -16.92
#